data_AF-A0A3L7VZ68-F1
#
_entry.id   AF-A0A3L7VZ68-F1
#
_cell.length_a   1.000
_cell.length_b   1.000
_cell.length_c   1.000
_cell.angle_alpha   90.00
_cell.angle_beta   90.00
_cell.angle_gamma   90.00
#
_symmetry.space_group_name_H-M   'P 1'
#
loop_
_entity.id
_entity.type
_entity.pdbx_description
1 polymer ?
#
loop_
_entity_poly.entity_id
_entity_poly.type
_entity_poly.pdbx_seq_one_letter_code
_entity_poly.pdbx_strand_id
1 'polypeptide(L)'
;MSDDRERLPTPGASYLKLRPIRLSAYPDAAVQAGMSPPATMPDGWWVTLVWAQDAEGVVSCRAIAPVAGPPPISPLERLGVLMTNGLGDLLAVEEGRSCLKLRLLGEAPDDNEPWRRPLALQVAAKWDSVRVATMTGAKVAEAALDAFARAIEVTHRP
;
A
#
# COMPACT_ATOMS: atom_id res chain seq x y z
N MET A 1 17.37 17.64 5.09
CA MET A 1 18.31 17.08 4.09
C MET A 1 17.96 15.62 3.96
N SER A 2 17.27 15.27 2.87
CA SER A 2 16.88 13.90 2.54
C SER A 2 18.14 13.08 2.28
N ASP A 3 18.22 11.89 2.85
CA ASP A 3 19.32 10.95 2.59
C ASP A 3 19.03 10.27 1.24
N ASP A 4 19.53 10.87 0.16
CA ASP A 4 19.29 10.46 -1.24
C ASP A 4 19.75 9.04 -1.59
N ARG A 5 20.41 8.32 -0.66
CA ARG A 5 21.07 7.04 -0.95
C ARG A 5 20.25 5.79 -0.65
N GLU A 6 19.04 5.91 -0.09
CA GLU A 6 18.23 4.76 0.35
C GLU A 6 16.91 4.56 -0.42
N ARG A 7 16.56 5.44 -1.37
CA ARG A 7 15.29 5.33 -2.09
C ARG A 7 15.34 4.26 -3.17
N LEU A 8 14.36 3.36 -3.16
CA LEU A 8 14.19 2.41 -4.25
C LEU A 8 13.71 3.13 -5.52
N PRO A 9 14.17 2.69 -6.72
CA PRO A 9 13.59 3.15 -7.96
C PRO A 9 12.12 2.72 -8.04
N THR A 10 11.32 3.48 -8.80
CA THR A 10 9.93 3.10 -9.07
C THR A 10 9.90 1.75 -9.80
N PRO A 11 8.99 0.81 -9.44
CA PRO A 11 8.90 -0.51 -10.09
C PRO A 11 8.63 -0.49 -11.60
N GLY A 12 8.22 0.65 -12.14
CA GLY A 12 7.96 0.88 -13.56
C GLY A 12 6.78 1.82 -13.76
N ALA A 13 6.22 1.83 -14.97
CA ALA A 13 4.98 2.54 -15.25
C ALA A 13 3.82 1.92 -14.45
N SER A 14 3.00 2.78 -13.83
CA SER A 14 1.81 2.31 -13.12
C SER A 14 0.75 1.81 -14.12
N TYR A 15 0.16 0.66 -13.82
CA TYR A 15 -0.91 0.04 -14.59
C TYR A 15 -2.17 0.92 -14.65
N LEU A 16 -2.51 1.55 -13.53
CA LEU A 16 -3.55 2.56 -13.43
C LEU A 16 -2.95 3.97 -13.37
N LYS A 17 -3.77 4.99 -13.64
CA LYS A 17 -3.38 6.38 -13.41
C LYS A 17 -2.98 6.57 -11.94
N LEU A 18 -1.79 7.17 -11.73
CA LEU A 18 -1.27 7.48 -10.41
C LEU A 18 -2.30 8.25 -9.56
N ARG A 19 -2.44 7.86 -8.30
CA ARG A 19 -3.35 8.48 -7.34
C ARG A 19 -2.61 9.49 -6.48
N PRO A 20 -2.96 10.79 -6.52
CA PRO A 20 -2.40 11.75 -5.57
C PRO A 20 -2.74 11.34 -4.14
N ILE A 21 -1.75 11.36 -3.25
CA ILE A 21 -1.93 11.09 -1.81
C ILE A 21 -1.91 12.43 -1.08
N ARG A 22 -2.94 12.70 -0.26
CA ARG A 22 -2.96 13.89 0.59
C ARG A 22 -2.41 13.59 1.98
N LEU A 23 -1.14 13.92 2.19
CA LEU A 23 -0.52 13.83 3.51
C LEU A 23 -0.83 15.11 4.31
N SER A 24 -1.74 15.02 5.28
CA SER A 24 -2.12 16.18 6.10
C SER A 24 -0.93 16.78 6.89
N ALA A 25 0.03 15.93 7.27
CA ALA A 25 1.27 16.32 7.93
C ALA A 25 2.25 17.06 7.02
N TYR A 26 2.16 16.84 5.70
CA TYR A 26 3.08 17.35 4.69
C TYR A 26 2.27 17.76 3.44
N PRO A 27 1.51 18.87 3.51
CA PRO A 27 0.53 19.23 2.48
C PRO A 27 1.14 19.50 1.10
N ASP A 28 2.40 19.91 1.06
CA ASP A 28 3.13 20.19 -0.19
C ASP A 28 3.85 18.95 -0.76
N ALA A 29 3.80 17.81 -0.06
CA ALA A 29 4.43 16.59 -0.53
C ALA A 29 3.69 16.03 -1.76
N ALA A 30 4.38 16.00 -2.90
CA ALA A 30 3.84 15.50 -4.17
C ALA A 30 3.86 13.96 -4.26
N VAL A 31 3.32 13.29 -3.23
CA VAL A 31 3.32 11.82 -3.15
C VAL A 31 2.16 11.26 -3.96
N GLN A 32 2.42 10.19 -4.72
CA GLN A 32 1.44 9.52 -5.54
C GLN A 32 1.52 8.00 -5.37
N ALA A 33 0.39 7.32 -5.39
CA ALA A 33 0.31 5.86 -5.40
C ALA A 33 0.26 5.30 -6.82
N GLY A 34 1.04 4.25 -7.06
CA GLY A 34 1.02 3.45 -8.28
C GLY A 34 0.81 1.97 -8.00
N MET A 35 0.54 1.21 -9.05
CA MET A 35 0.45 -0.25 -8.97
C MET A 35 0.93 -0.96 -10.23
N SER A 36 1.37 -2.21 -10.10
CA SER A 36 1.69 -3.07 -11.24
C SER A 36 0.40 -3.68 -11.81
N PRO A 37 0.42 -4.22 -13.04
CA PRO A 37 -0.66 -5.08 -13.51
C PRO A 37 -0.83 -6.25 -12.54
N PRO A 38 -2.06 -6.56 -12.10
CA PRO A 38 -2.27 -7.69 -11.24
C PRO A 38 -2.25 -9.02 -12.01
N ALA A 39 -1.96 -10.09 -11.31
CA ALA A 39 -2.09 -11.46 -11.79
C ALA A 39 -2.97 -12.28 -10.84
N THR A 40 -3.79 -13.18 -11.39
CA THR A 40 -4.53 -14.16 -10.59
C THR A 40 -3.82 -15.51 -10.67
N MET A 41 -3.45 -16.04 -9.52
CA MET A 41 -2.81 -17.33 -9.36
C MET A 41 -3.84 -18.47 -9.50
N PRO A 42 -3.42 -19.71 -9.85
CA PRO A 42 -4.34 -20.84 -10.02
C PRO A 42 -5.19 -21.19 -8.79
N ASP A 43 -4.72 -20.84 -7.59
CA ASP A 43 -5.41 -21.05 -6.31
C ASP A 43 -6.33 -19.88 -5.93
N GLY A 44 -6.57 -18.95 -6.85
CA GLY A 44 -7.49 -17.83 -6.70
C GLY A 44 -6.90 -16.59 -6.03
N TRP A 45 -5.63 -16.60 -5.62
CA TRP A 45 -4.99 -15.39 -5.10
C TRP A 45 -4.72 -14.39 -6.21
N TRP A 46 -5.31 -13.21 -6.08
CA TRP A 46 -4.98 -12.04 -6.88
C TRP A 46 -3.76 -11.36 -6.26
N VAL A 47 -2.72 -11.08 -7.06
CA VAL A 47 -1.45 -10.53 -6.58
C VAL A 47 -1.06 -9.30 -7.40
N THR A 48 -0.61 -8.25 -6.73
CA THR A 48 -0.02 -7.07 -7.36
C THR A 48 1.05 -6.42 -6.48
N LEU A 49 1.80 -5.48 -7.04
CA LEU A 49 2.60 -4.51 -6.29
C LEU A 49 1.87 -3.16 -6.24
N VAL A 50 1.84 -2.52 -5.08
CA VAL A 50 1.45 -1.12 -4.91
C VAL A 50 2.61 -0.36 -4.26
N TRP A 51 2.79 0.91 -4.60
CA TRP A 51 3.85 1.73 -4.04
C TRP A 51 3.46 3.20 -3.96
N ALA A 52 4.11 3.94 -3.07
CA ALA A 52 4.02 5.39 -3.00
C ALA A 52 5.34 6.01 -3.49
N GLN A 53 5.27 7.03 -4.34
CA GLN A 53 6.42 7.67 -4.96
C GLN A 53 6.31 9.20 -4.97
N ASP A 54 7.45 9.87 -5.07
CA ASP A 54 7.59 11.27 -5.47
C ASP A 54 8.49 11.38 -6.72
N ALA A 55 9.03 12.57 -7.00
CA ALA A 55 9.91 12.79 -8.14
C ALA A 55 11.25 12.03 -8.05
N GLU A 56 11.67 11.61 -6.85
CA GLU A 56 12.97 10.96 -6.61
C GLU A 56 12.87 9.43 -6.62
N GLY A 57 11.68 8.87 -6.36
CA GLY A 57 11.46 7.42 -6.37
C GLY A 57 10.43 6.98 -5.34
N VAL A 58 10.53 5.73 -4.89
CA VAL A 58 9.64 5.20 -3.85
C VAL A 58 9.97 5.88 -2.52
N VAL A 59 8.95 6.44 -1.86
CA VAL A 59 9.12 7.11 -0.56
C VAL A 59 9.32 6.10 0.55
N SER A 60 9.96 6.50 1.64
CA SER A 60 10.04 5.69 2.86
C SER A 60 8.69 5.66 3.60
N CYS A 61 8.39 4.59 4.35
CA CYS A 61 7.23 4.55 5.25
C CYS A 61 7.26 5.71 6.28
N ARG A 62 8.45 6.23 6.61
CA ARG A 62 8.62 7.38 7.51
C ARG A 62 7.99 8.65 6.94
N ALA A 63 7.92 8.79 5.62
CA ALA A 63 7.29 9.95 4.96
C ALA A 63 5.79 10.04 5.27
N ILE A 64 5.16 8.94 5.69
CA ILE A 64 3.74 8.85 6.02
C ILE A 64 3.49 8.63 7.52
N ALA A 65 4.55 8.60 8.32
CA ALA A 65 4.44 8.44 9.76
C ALA A 65 3.74 9.65 10.41
N PRO A 66 3.10 9.47 11.58
CA PRO A 66 2.57 10.59 12.36
C PRO A 66 3.65 11.66 12.66
N VAL A 67 3.24 12.93 12.77
CA VAL A 67 4.14 14.06 13.11
C VAL A 67 4.82 13.85 14.46
N ALA A 68 4.12 13.23 15.41
CA ALA A 68 4.68 12.89 16.73
C ALA A 68 5.79 11.81 16.67
N GLY A 69 6.02 11.23 15.50
CA GLY A 69 6.97 10.16 15.26
C GLY A 69 6.28 8.85 14.86
N PRO A 70 7.05 7.86 14.38
CA PRO A 70 6.52 6.55 14.07
C PRO A 70 5.91 5.87 15.30
N PRO A 71 4.74 5.21 15.18
CA PRO A 71 4.17 4.44 16.27
C PRO A 71 5.04 3.21 16.61
N PRO A 72 4.87 2.60 17.80
CA PRO A 72 5.64 1.43 18.23
C PRO A 72 5.29 0.13 17.47
N ILE A 73 4.31 0.17 16.57
CA ILE A 73 3.97 -0.93 15.66
C ILE A 73 4.70 -0.75 14.33
N SER A 74 4.91 -1.85 13.61
CA SER A 74 5.50 -1.80 12.29
C SER A 74 4.58 -1.11 11.28
N PRO A 75 5.12 -0.49 10.21
CA PRO A 75 4.30 0.09 9.16
C PRO A 75 3.40 -0.95 8.47
N LEU A 76 3.87 -2.20 8.36
CA LEU A 76 3.09 -3.30 7.77
C LEU A 76 1.85 -3.63 8.59
N GLU A 77 1.97 -3.69 9.92
CA GLU A 77 0.83 -3.93 10.82
C GLU A 77 -0.20 -2.81 10.71
N ARG A 78 0.27 -1.55 10.72
CA ARG A 78 -0.62 -0.38 10.59
C ARG A 78 -1.35 -0.37 9.25
N LEU A 79 -0.62 -0.54 8.14
CA LEU A 79 -1.19 -0.56 6.79
C LEU A 79 -2.11 -1.78 6.59
N GLY A 80 -1.78 -2.92 7.19
CA GLY A 80 -2.61 -4.13 7.13
C GLY A 80 -4.00 -3.94 7.71
N VAL A 81 -4.11 -3.29 8.88
CA VAL A 81 -5.41 -2.94 9.47
C VAL A 81 -6.18 -1.98 8.57
N LEU A 82 -5.52 -0.92 8.09
CA LEU A 82 -6.17 0.11 7.28
C LEU A 82 -6.62 -0.40 5.91
N MET A 83 -5.83 -1.25 5.25
CA MET A 83 -6.19 -1.86 3.98
C MET A 83 -7.30 -2.90 4.13
N THR A 84 -7.24 -3.74 5.18
CA THR A 84 -8.35 -4.68 5.48
C THR A 84 -9.66 -3.91 5.68
N ASN A 85 -9.63 -2.83 6.44
CA ASN A 85 -10.83 -1.99 6.66
C ASN A 85 -11.30 -1.27 5.39
N GLY A 86 -10.36 -0.78 4.57
CA GLY A 86 -10.67 -0.06 3.34
C GLY A 86 -11.25 -0.95 2.23
N LEU A 87 -10.81 -2.21 2.16
CA LEU A 87 -11.32 -3.20 1.22
C LEU A 87 -12.60 -3.87 1.74
N GLY A 88 -12.72 -4.04 3.05
CA GLY A 88 -13.95 -4.47 3.71
C GLY A 88 -14.50 -5.77 3.13
N ASP A 89 -15.76 -5.71 2.70
CA ASP A 89 -16.52 -6.85 2.19
C ASP A 89 -16.12 -7.28 0.78
N LEU A 90 -15.22 -6.57 0.10
CA LEU A 90 -14.61 -7.05 -1.15
C LEU A 90 -13.69 -8.24 -0.89
N LEU A 91 -13.13 -8.37 0.31
CA LEU A 91 -12.26 -9.50 0.66
C LEU A 91 -13.10 -10.73 0.97
N ALA A 92 -12.72 -11.86 0.40
CA ALA A 92 -13.23 -13.16 0.84
C ALA A 92 -12.86 -13.39 2.31
N VAL A 93 -13.66 -14.20 3.00
CA VAL A 93 -13.39 -14.62 4.38
C VAL A 93 -13.23 -16.13 4.40
N GLU A 94 -12.05 -16.60 4.80
CA GLU A 94 -11.74 -18.02 5.00
C GLU A 94 -11.40 -18.23 6.49
N GLU A 95 -12.02 -19.23 7.12
CA GLU A 95 -11.82 -19.53 8.55
C GLU A 95 -12.02 -18.31 9.48
N GLY A 96 -12.95 -17.42 9.13
CA GLY A 96 -13.25 -16.21 9.89
C GLY A 96 -12.21 -15.09 9.75
N ARG A 97 -11.30 -15.17 8.78
CA ARG A 97 -10.28 -14.15 8.51
C ARG A 97 -10.39 -13.62 7.09
N SER A 98 -10.30 -12.30 6.93
CA SER A 98 -10.22 -11.68 5.61
C SER A 98 -8.98 -12.17 4.85
N CYS A 99 -9.16 -12.59 3.61
CA CYS A 99 -8.11 -13.11 2.75
C CYS A 99 -7.27 -11.97 2.16
N LEU A 100 -6.48 -11.30 3.00
CA LEU A 100 -5.49 -10.30 2.60
C LEU A 100 -4.12 -10.66 3.19
N LYS A 101 -3.10 -10.69 2.34
CA LYS A 101 -1.70 -10.86 2.73
C LYS A 101 -0.91 -9.70 2.16
N LEU A 102 -0.15 -9.04 3.02
CA LEU A 102 0.70 -7.92 2.66
C LEU A 102 2.15 -8.24 2.98
N ARG A 103 3.06 -7.78 2.13
CA ARG A 103 4.50 -7.83 2.39
C ARG A 103 5.13 -6.51 1.98
N LEU A 104 5.83 -5.86 2.91
CA LEU A 104 6.71 -4.74 2.56
C LEU A 104 7.92 -5.24 1.76
N LEU A 105 8.21 -4.55 0.67
CA LEU A 105 9.37 -4.77 -0.18
C LEU A 105 10.53 -3.85 0.23
N GLY A 106 11.74 -4.27 -0.11
CA GLY A 106 12.96 -3.62 0.35
C GLY A 106 13.28 -3.93 1.81
N GLU A 107 14.55 -3.88 2.15
CA GLU A 107 15.04 -4.05 3.52
C GLU A 107 15.02 -2.71 4.26
N ALA A 108 14.94 -2.77 5.60
CA ALA A 108 15.20 -1.59 6.40
C ALA A 108 16.72 -1.37 6.39
N PRO A 109 17.18 -0.12 6.31
CA PRO A 109 18.60 0.17 6.51
C PRO A 109 19.07 -0.21 7.93
N ASP A 110 18.15 -0.14 8.90
CA ASP A 110 18.33 -0.55 10.29
C ASP A 110 17.05 -1.29 10.76
N ASP A 111 17.21 -2.50 11.28
CA ASP A 111 16.11 -3.31 11.83
C ASP A 111 15.41 -2.64 13.03
N ASN A 112 16.09 -1.71 13.71
CA ASN A 112 15.52 -0.90 14.78
C ASN A 112 14.69 0.28 14.25
N GLU A 113 14.74 0.56 12.95
CA GLU A 113 13.99 1.63 12.28
C GLU A 113 13.07 1.08 11.18
N PRO A 114 12.06 0.23 11.52
CA PRO A 114 11.23 -0.46 10.53
C PRO A 114 10.43 0.50 9.63
N TRP A 115 10.24 1.75 10.07
CA TRP A 115 9.61 2.81 9.31
C TRP A 115 10.50 3.43 8.23
N ARG A 116 11.82 3.17 8.22
CA ARG A 116 12.68 3.65 7.13
C ARG A 116 12.54 2.84 5.84
N ARG A 117 11.90 1.67 5.90
CA ARG A 117 11.66 0.81 4.73
C ARG A 117 10.94 1.54 3.59
N PRO A 118 11.24 1.22 2.33
CA PRO A 118 10.49 1.72 1.18
C PRO A 118 8.99 1.37 1.28
N LEU A 119 8.13 2.34 0.94
CA LEU A 119 6.68 2.19 0.94
C LEU A 119 6.22 1.53 -0.36
N ALA A 120 6.60 0.26 -0.52
CA ALA A 120 6.15 -0.64 -1.58
C ALA A 120 5.64 -1.94 -0.96
N LEU A 121 4.42 -2.33 -1.31
CA LEU A 121 3.76 -3.54 -0.81
C LEU A 121 3.52 -4.51 -1.96
N GLN A 122 3.87 -5.77 -1.74
CA GLN A 122 3.20 -6.86 -2.44
C GLN A 122 1.86 -7.11 -1.73
N VAL A 123 0.78 -7.05 -2.50
CA VAL A 123 -0.59 -7.30 -2.06
C VAL A 123 -1.03 -8.61 -2.68
N ALA A 124 -1.45 -9.56 -1.85
CA ALA A 124 -2.18 -10.74 -2.29
C ALA A 124 -3.56 -10.75 -1.62
N ALA A 125 -4.62 -10.88 -2.40
CA ALA A 125 -6.00 -10.91 -1.90
C ALA A 125 -6.79 -12.04 -2.57
N LYS A 126 -7.74 -12.63 -1.85
CA LYS A 126 -8.86 -13.32 -2.47
C LYS A 126 -10.09 -12.44 -2.35
N TRP A 127 -10.83 -12.31 -3.43
CA TRP A 127 -12.02 -11.48 -3.50
C TRP A 127 -13.27 -12.29 -3.23
N ASP A 128 -14.26 -11.67 -2.57
CA ASP A 128 -15.60 -12.24 -2.49
C ASP A 128 -16.19 -12.35 -3.90
N SER A 129 -16.52 -13.57 -4.32
CA SER A 129 -16.91 -13.87 -5.70
C SER A 129 -18.21 -13.19 -6.10
N VAL A 130 -19.13 -12.99 -5.16
CA VAL A 130 -20.41 -12.31 -5.41
C VAL A 130 -20.18 -10.82 -5.59
N ARG A 131 -19.34 -10.21 -4.73
CA ARG A 131 -19.02 -8.78 -4.81
C ARG A 131 -18.32 -8.41 -6.10
N VAL A 132 -17.36 -9.21 -6.55
CA VAL A 132 -16.59 -8.89 -7.77
C VAL A 132 -17.22 -9.38 -9.06
N ALA A 133 -18.30 -10.18 -9.02
CA ALA A 133 -18.96 -10.72 -10.22
C ALA A 133 -19.42 -9.64 -11.22
N THR A 134 -19.77 -8.45 -10.72
CA THR A 134 -20.22 -7.32 -11.54
C THR A 134 -19.12 -6.30 -11.82
N MET A 135 -17.88 -6.58 -11.41
CA MET A 135 -16.74 -5.67 -11.54
C MET A 135 -15.82 -6.13 -12.67
N THR A 136 -15.27 -5.17 -13.41
CA THR A 136 -14.15 -5.46 -14.30
C THR A 136 -12.87 -5.64 -13.49
N GLY A 137 -11.87 -6.34 -14.04
CA GLY A 137 -10.56 -6.46 -13.39
C GLY A 137 -9.91 -5.10 -13.08
N ALA A 138 -10.13 -4.10 -13.94
CA ALA A 138 -9.69 -2.73 -13.70
C ALA A 138 -10.38 -2.10 -12.48
N LYS A 139 -11.68 -2.35 -12.27
CA LYS A 139 -12.41 -1.84 -11.10
C LYS A 139 -11.94 -2.46 -9.79
N VAL A 140 -11.59 -3.75 -9.81
CA VAL A 140 -10.99 -4.42 -8.65
C VAL A 140 -9.59 -3.85 -8.35
N ALA A 141 -8.78 -3.62 -9.40
CA ALA A 141 -7.48 -2.97 -9.27
C ALA A 141 -7.60 -1.53 -8.73
N GLU A 142 -8.58 -0.76 -9.19
CA GLU A 142 -8.89 0.58 -8.68
C GLU A 142 -9.21 0.54 -7.18
N ALA A 143 -10.06 -0.38 -6.74
CA ALA A 143 -10.40 -0.54 -5.33
C ALA A 143 -9.16 -0.85 -4.46
N ALA A 144 -8.27 -1.72 -4.94
CA ALA A 144 -7.02 -2.03 -4.25
C ALA A 144 -6.08 -0.82 -4.15
N LEU A 145 -5.92 -0.06 -5.24
CA LEU A 145 -5.07 1.13 -5.26
C LEU A 145 -5.66 2.27 -4.40
N ASP A 146 -6.98 2.46 -4.46
CA ASP A 146 -7.68 3.48 -3.66
C ASP A 146 -7.63 3.13 -2.16
N ALA A 147 -7.78 1.85 -1.79
CA ALA A 147 -7.62 1.41 -0.41
C ALA A 147 -6.19 1.64 0.11
N PHE A 148 -5.17 1.36 -0.70
CA PHE A 148 -3.78 1.64 -0.36
C PHE A 148 -3.51 3.15 -0.21
N ALA A 149 -3.92 3.96 -1.18
CA ALA A 149 -3.78 5.42 -1.10
C ALA A 149 -4.49 5.97 0.14
N ARG A 150 -5.72 5.50 0.42
CA ARG A 150 -6.47 5.94 1.59
C ARG A 150 -5.82 5.52 2.89
N ALA A 151 -5.29 4.30 2.98
CA ALA A 151 -4.55 3.82 4.14
C ALA A 151 -3.38 4.77 4.45
N ILE A 152 -2.63 5.20 3.44
CA ILE A 152 -1.55 6.17 3.61
C ILE A 152 -2.07 7.50 4.16
N GLU A 153 -3.11 8.06 3.56
CA GLU A 153 -3.66 9.36 3.98
C GLU A 153 -4.15 9.40 5.42
N VAL A 154 -4.55 8.25 5.99
CA VAL A 154 -5.03 8.15 7.38
C VAL A 154 -4.02 7.50 8.33
N THR A 155 -2.85 7.09 7.84
CA THR A 155 -1.81 6.43 8.65
C THR A 155 -1.36 7.32 9.81
N HIS A 156 -1.34 8.64 9.61
CA HIS A 156 -0.95 9.62 10.62
C HIS A 156 -1.96 9.81 11.76
N ARG A 157 -3.21 9.33 11.62
CA ARG A 157 -4.26 9.54 12.63
C ARG A 157 -3.98 8.66 13.86
N PRO A 158 -4.42 9.04 15.07
CA PRO A 158 -4.31 8.17 16.24
C PRO A 158 -4.91 6.79 15.96
#